data_AF-A0A314Y306-F1
#
_entry.id   AF-A0A314Y306-F1
#
_cell.length_a   1.000
_cell.length_b   1.000
_cell.length_c   1.000
_cell.angle_alpha   90.00
_cell.angle_beta   90.00
_cell.angle_gamma   90.00
#
_symmetry.space_group_name_H-M   'P 1'
#
loop_
_entity.id
_entity.type
_entity.pdbx_description
1 polymer ?
#
loop_
_entity_poly.entity_id
_entity_poly.type
_entity_poly.pdbx_seq_one_letter_code
_entity_poly.pdbx_strand_id
1 'polypeptide(L)'
;MKFWQREVDNLRQQLQSLKEHHRQFMGEQLYGLSVKELKGLESQLEMSLQGIRMQKEQILTDEIEELNEKNNLVHQQNMELFKKVYGTTAVNSDSRNPCIPFGMSTSDDSHVPNQLQLRRPNQQT
;
A
#
# COMPACT_ATOMS: atom_id res chain seq x y z
N MET A 1 32.74 24.87 33.29
CA MET A 1 33.50 23.73 32.72
C MET A 1 32.91 22.36 33.08
N LYS A 2 32.75 22.00 34.36
CA LYS A 2 32.23 20.66 34.76
C LYS A 2 30.80 20.34 34.29
N PHE A 3 29.94 21.34 34.17
CA PHE A 3 28.57 21.19 33.66
C PHE A 3 28.56 20.73 32.19
N TRP A 4 29.25 21.47 31.32
CA TRP A 4 29.36 21.12 29.89
C TRP A 4 30.00 19.76 29.65
N GLN A 5 30.97 19.37 30.48
CA GLN A 5 31.54 18.02 30.42
C GLN A 5 30.47 16.96 30.71
N ARG A 6 29.68 17.13 31.77
CA ARG A 6 28.59 16.22 32.13
C ARG A 6 27.52 16.14 31.03
N GLU A 7 27.21 17.27 30.40
CA GLU A 7 26.24 17.34 29.31
C GLU A 7 26.73 16.55 28.08
N VAL A 8 28.01 16.73 27.71
CA VAL A 8 28.63 15.96 26.63
C VAL A 8 28.63 14.47 26.92
N ASP A 9 28.94 14.07 28.15
CA ASP A 9 28.93 12.67 28.54
C ASP A 9 27.51 12.07 28.51
N ASN A 10 26.50 12.85 28.93
CA ASN A 10 25.10 12.43 28.84
C ASN A 10 24.63 12.23 27.39
N LEU A 11 24.91 13.20 26.51
CA LEU A 11 24.54 13.10 25.09
C LEU A 11 25.23 11.93 24.39
N ARG A 12 26.50 11.67 24.72
CA ARG A 12 27.23 10.49 24.22
C ARG A 12 26.56 9.19 24.65
N GLN A 13 26.13 9.11 25.90
CA GLN A 13 25.44 7.92 26.42
C GLN A 13 24.08 7.72 25.76
N GLN A 14 23.30 8.79 25.57
CA GLN A 14 22.02 8.73 24.84
C GLN A 14 22.21 8.26 23.40
N LEU A 15 23.20 8.82 22.70
CA LEU A 15 23.51 8.41 21.33
C LEU A 15 23.91 6.93 21.25
N GLN A 16 24.72 6.47 22.20
CA GLN A 16 25.16 5.08 22.24
C GLN A 16 23.99 4.12 22.50
N SER A 17 23.11 4.47 23.45
CA SER A 17 21.90 3.69 23.73
C SER A 17 20.96 3.65 22.53
N LEU A 18 20.78 4.78 21.83
CA LEU A 18 19.94 4.83 20.63
C LEU A 18 20.50 3.95 19.51
N LYS A 19 21.82 3.98 19.29
CA LYS A 19 22.48 3.13 18.29
C LYS A 19 22.36 1.65 18.63
N GLU A 20 22.50 1.30 19.91
CA GLU A 20 22.32 -0.08 20.38
C GLU A 20 20.90 -0.57 20.12
N HIS A 21 19.89 0.21 20.55
CA HIS A 21 18.50 -0.13 20.33
C HIS A 21 18.18 -0.28 18.83
N HIS A 22 18.67 0.64 17.99
CA HIS A 22 18.46 0.53 16.54
C HIS A 22 19.01 -0.79 15.99
N ARG A 23 20.21 -1.18 16.41
CA ARG A 23 20.81 -2.47 16.04
C ARG A 23 19.95 -3.66 16.47
N GLN A 24 19.46 -3.63 17.70
CA GLN A 24 18.59 -4.67 18.23
C GLN A 24 17.31 -4.77 17.41
N PHE A 25 16.69 -3.64 17.03
CA PHE A 25 15.55 -3.63 16.11
C PHE A 25 15.88 -4.21 14.73
N MET A 26 17.14 -4.13 14.29
CA MET A 26 17.63 -4.77 13.07
C MET A 26 18.00 -6.25 13.25
N GLY A 27 17.81 -6.81 14.45
CA GLY A 27 18.13 -8.21 14.77
C GLY A 27 19.61 -8.46 15.06
N GLU A 28 20.40 -7.41 15.25
CA GLU A 28 21.84 -7.49 15.51
C GLU A 28 22.17 -7.34 17.00
N GLN A 29 23.28 -7.95 17.44
CA GLN A 29 23.82 -7.83 18.80
C GLN A 29 22.79 -8.07 19.93
N LEU A 30 21.91 -9.07 19.73
CA LEU A 30 20.88 -9.46 20.69
C LEU A 30 21.42 -10.24 21.91
N TYR A 31 22.72 -10.50 21.95
CA TYR A 31 23.35 -11.16 23.10
C TYR A 31 23.22 -10.27 24.35
N GLY A 32 22.93 -10.88 25.50
CA GLY A 32 22.73 -10.15 26.76
C GLY A 32 21.30 -9.66 27.00
N LEU A 33 20.40 -9.76 26.02
CA LEU A 33 18.97 -9.58 26.26
C LEU A 33 18.37 -10.83 26.90
N SER A 34 17.48 -10.63 27.88
CA SER A 34 16.66 -11.70 28.44
C SER A 34 15.55 -12.11 27.48
N VAL A 35 14.99 -13.31 27.69
CA VAL A 35 13.82 -13.80 26.92
C VAL A 35 12.64 -12.82 27.00
N LYS A 36 12.46 -12.13 28.13
CA LYS A 36 11.39 -11.14 28.30
C LYS A 36 11.63 -9.91 27.43
N GLU A 37 12.86 -9.41 27.36
CA GLU A 37 13.23 -8.26 26.53
C GLU A 37 13.13 -8.59 25.05
N LEU A 38 13.59 -9.78 24.64
CA LEU A 38 13.45 -10.27 23.27
C LEU A 38 11.98 -10.36 22.83
N LYS A 39 11.10 -10.90 23.68
CA LYS A 39 9.65 -10.92 23.41
C LYS A 39 9.05 -9.52 23.30
N GLY A 40 9.52 -8.57 24.12
CA GLY A 40 9.10 -7.18 24.04
C GLY A 40 9.50 -6.54 22.71
N LEU A 41 10.75 -6.76 22.29
CA LEU A 41 11.28 -6.29 21.01
C LEU A 41 10.51 -6.87 19.81
N GLU A 42 10.25 -8.18 19.83
CA GLU A 42 9.45 -8.87 18.82
C GLU A 42 8.04 -8.29 18.73
N SER A 43 7.36 -8.12 19.87
CA SER A 43 6.02 -7.53 19.91
C SER A 43 6.00 -6.10 19.36
N GLN A 44 7.02 -5.28 19.70
CA GLN A 44 7.11 -3.91 19.18
C GLN A 44 7.35 -3.89 17.66
N LEU A 45 8.22 -4.77 17.15
CA LEU A 45 8.44 -4.93 15.72
C LEU A 45 7.16 -5.38 15.00
N GLU A 46 6.45 -6.36 15.55
CA GLU A 46 5.21 -6.88 14.99
C GLU A 46 4.13 -5.80 14.92
N MET A 47 3.90 -5.06 16.01
CA MET A 47 2.93 -3.97 16.06
C MET A 47 3.28 -2.85 15.05
N SER A 48 4.54 -2.44 15.00
CA SER A 48 4.98 -1.39 14.06
C SER A 48 4.85 -1.82 12.60
N LEU A 49 5.21 -3.06 12.29
CA LEU A 49 5.09 -3.63 10.96
C LEU A 49 3.62 -3.77 10.53
N GLN A 50 2.75 -4.20 11.45
CA GLN A 50 1.31 -4.25 11.22
C GLN A 50 0.76 -2.85 10.94
N GLY A 51 1.16 -1.83 11.71
CA GLY A 51 0.76 -0.44 11.48
C GLY A 51 1.19 0.06 10.10
N ILE A 52 2.45 -0.19 9.70
CA ILE A 52 2.96 0.18 8.37
C ILE A 52 2.17 -0.52 7.26
N ARG A 53 1.86 -1.81 7.41
CA ARG A 53 1.07 -2.57 6.42
C ARG A 53 -0.33 -2.01 6.29
N MET A 54 -1.02 -1.77 7.41
CA MET A 54 -2.36 -1.20 7.43
C MET A 54 -2.39 0.17 6.75
N GLN A 55 -1.41 1.04 7.02
CA GLN A 55 -1.32 2.34 6.38
C GLN A 55 -1.09 2.22 4.86
N LYS A 56 -0.22 1.31 4.43
CA LYS A 56 0.01 1.06 2.99
C LYS A 56 -1.22 0.50 2.30
N GLU A 57 -1.92 -0.42 2.94
CA GLU A 57 -3.14 -1.01 2.43
C GLU A 57 -4.25 0.03 2.27
N GLN A 58 -4.41 0.90 3.28
CA GLN A 58 -5.36 2.01 3.20
C GLN A 58 -5.06 2.93 2.01
N ILE A 59 -3.81 3.41 1.89
CA ILE A 59 -3.40 4.31 0.79
C ILE A 59 -3.64 3.66 -0.58
N LEU A 60 -3.30 2.38 -0.73
CA LEU A 60 -3.49 1.68 -1.99
C LEU A 60 -4.96 1.45 -2.31
N THR A 61 -5.78 1.17 -1.30
CA THR A 61 -7.23 1.01 -1.47
C THR A 61 -7.87 2.32 -1.91
N ASP A 62 -7.52 3.43 -1.24
CA ASP A 62 -8.01 4.76 -1.57
C ASP A 62 -7.63 5.15 -3.02
N GLU A 63 -6.38 4.89 -3.43
CA GLU A 63 -5.92 5.17 -4.81
C GLU A 63 -6.67 4.32 -5.85
N ILE A 64 -6.93 3.04 -5.56
CA ILE A 64 -7.71 2.17 -6.45
C ILE A 64 -9.15 2.68 -6.60
N GLU A 65 -9.77 3.10 -5.51
CA GLU A 65 -11.12 3.66 -5.53
C GLU A 65 -11.19 4.96 -6.36
N GLU A 66 -10.24 5.88 -6.15
CA GLU A 66 -10.16 7.14 -6.93
C GLU A 66 -9.97 6.86 -8.43
N LEU A 67 -9.07 5.94 -8.79
CA LEU A 67 -8.83 5.58 -10.19
C LEU A 67 -10.05 4.91 -10.83
N ASN A 68 -10.79 4.07 -10.09
CA ASN A 68 -12.01 3.45 -10.57
C ASN A 68 -13.12 4.49 -10.82
N GLU A 69 -13.30 5.46 -9.91
CA GLU A 69 -14.26 6.54 -10.10
C GLU A 69 -13.93 7.37 -11.35
N LYS A 70 -12.64 7.71 -11.52
CA LYS A 70 -12.16 8.42 -12.70
C LYS A 70 -12.35 7.63 -13.99
N ASN A 71 -12.07 6.32 -13.97
CA ASN A 71 -12.29 5.44 -15.12
C ASN A 71 -13.78 5.45 -15.51
N ASN A 72 -14.67 5.30 -14.54
CA ASN A 72 -16.11 5.31 -14.74
C ASN A 72 -16.59 6.65 -15.33
N LEU A 73 -16.12 7.77 -14.80
CA LEU A 73 -16.47 9.10 -15.31
C LEU A 73 -16.03 9.28 -16.78
N VAL A 74 -14.78 8.93 -17.10
CA VAL A 74 -14.25 9.02 -18.46
C VAL A 74 -15.00 8.07 -19.39
N HIS A 75 -15.34 6.87 -18.92
CA HIS A 75 -16.13 5.91 -19.67
C HIS A 75 -17.51 6.47 -20.02
N GLN A 76 -18.21 7.06 -19.05
CA GLN A 76 -19.52 7.70 -19.26
C GLN A 76 -19.42 8.85 -20.28
N GLN A 77 -18.43 9.73 -20.14
CA GLN A 77 -18.20 10.84 -21.08
C GLN A 77 -17.91 10.33 -22.51
N ASN A 78 -17.10 9.28 -22.64
CA ASN A 78 -16.82 8.65 -23.92
C ASN A 78 -18.09 8.05 -24.55
N MET A 79 -18.96 7.44 -23.75
CA MET A 79 -20.26 6.94 -24.22
C MET A 79 -21.18 8.07 -24.70
N GLU A 80 -21.24 9.19 -23.99
CA GLU A 80 -22.00 10.36 -24.43
C GLU A 80 -21.46 10.96 -25.73
N LEU A 81 -20.13 11.10 -25.84
CA LEU A 81 -19.48 11.58 -27.05
C LEU A 81 -19.72 10.64 -28.23
N PHE A 82 -19.61 9.32 -28.02
CA PHE A 82 -19.92 8.33 -29.03
C PHE A 82 -21.37 8.46 -29.49
N LYS A 83 -22.33 8.57 -28.57
CA LYS A 83 -23.74 8.81 -28.90
C LYS A 83 -23.94 10.10 -29.69
N LYS A 84 -23.21 11.18 -29.38
CA LYS A 84 -23.28 12.43 -30.15
C LYS A 84 -22.73 12.28 -31.56
N VAL A 85 -21.58 11.60 -31.73
CA VAL A 85 -20.90 11.43 -33.01
C VAL A 85 -21.64 10.46 -33.94
N TYR A 86 -22.10 9.33 -33.42
CA TYR A 86 -22.71 8.26 -34.22
C TYR A 86 -24.24 8.23 -34.14
N GLY A 87 -24.84 8.82 -33.10
CA GLY A 87 -26.30 8.89 -32.96
C GLY A 87 -26.95 9.93 -33.87
N THR A 88 -26.21 10.92 -34.37
CA THR A 88 -26.71 11.88 -35.38
C THR A 88 -26.54 11.38 -36.82
N THR A 89 -25.76 10.32 -37.06
CA THR A 89 -25.59 9.74 -38.41
C THR A 89 -26.74 8.80 -38.81
N ALA A 90 -27.59 8.39 -37.86
CA ALA A 90 -28.71 7.46 -38.11
C ALA A 90 -29.91 8.06 -38.84
N VAL A 91 -29.87 9.34 -39.25
CA VAL A 91 -30.94 9.96 -40.04
C VAL A 91 -30.72 9.81 -41.55
N ASN A 92 -29.55 9.32 -42.00
CA ASN A 92 -29.31 9.10 -43.43
C ASN A 92 -28.45 7.85 -43.69
N SER A 93 -29.05 6.90 -44.41
CA SER A 93 -28.46 5.84 -45.25
C SER A 93 -27.78 4.63 -44.59
N ASP A 94 -28.37 3.49 -44.89
CA ASP A 94 -27.93 2.09 -44.92
C ASP A 94 -26.45 1.74 -44.60
N SER A 95 -26.36 0.69 -43.77
CA SER A 95 -25.26 -0.27 -43.70
C SER A 95 -23.93 0.26 -43.18
N ARG A 96 -23.72 0.17 -41.87
CA ARG A 96 -22.41 -0.09 -41.28
C ARG A 96 -22.53 -0.56 -39.84
N ASN A 97 -21.88 -1.69 -39.54
CA ASN A 97 -21.77 -2.32 -38.23
C ASN A 97 -21.51 -1.28 -37.12
N PRO A 98 -22.18 -1.38 -35.95
CA PRO A 98 -21.85 -0.51 -34.83
C PRO A 98 -20.38 -0.80 -34.47
N CYS A 99 -19.53 0.21 -34.63
CA CYS A 99 -18.11 0.10 -34.30
C CYS A 99 -18.01 -0.06 -32.78
N ILE A 100 -17.84 -1.30 -32.32
CA ILE A 100 -17.46 -1.61 -30.94
C ILE A 100 -15.95 -1.35 -30.84
N PRO A 101 -15.48 -0.33 -30.09
CA PRO A 101 -14.07 -0.05 -29.98
C PRO A 101 -13.40 -1.07 -29.05
N PHE A 102 -12.13 -1.39 -29.35
CA PHE A 102 -11.27 -2.24 -28.51
C PHE A 102 -11.33 -1.82 -27.04
N GLY A 103 -11.76 -2.74 -26.17
CA GLY A 103 -11.90 -2.55 -24.73
C GLY A 103 -13.32 -2.76 -24.18
N MET A 104 -14.34 -2.88 -25.03
CA MET A 104 -15.69 -3.28 -24.61
C MET A 104 -15.80 -4.80 -24.40
N SER A 105 -15.20 -5.34 -23.33
CA SER A 105 -15.74 -6.57 -22.75
C SER A 105 -16.86 -6.16 -21.81
N THR A 106 -18.10 -6.20 -22.31
CA THR A 106 -19.27 -6.35 -21.43
C THR A 106 -19.26 -7.77 -20.87
N SER A 107 -18.28 -8.09 -20.03
CA SER A 107 -18.37 -9.24 -19.13
C SER A 107 -17.99 -8.70 -17.78
N ASP A 108 -19.03 -8.37 -17.01
CA ASP A 108 -19.12 -8.66 -15.58
C ASP A 108 -17.79 -9.09 -14.95
N ASP A 109 -16.87 -8.14 -14.78
CA ASP A 109 -15.69 -8.35 -13.96
C ASP A 109 -16.18 -8.19 -12.53
N SER A 110 -16.79 -9.28 -12.06
CA SER A 110 -16.98 -9.54 -10.65
C SER A 110 -15.74 -9.05 -9.93
N HIS A 111 -15.92 -8.11 -9.01
CA HIS A 111 -14.92 -7.63 -8.08
C HIS A 111 -14.25 -8.84 -7.42
N VAL A 112 -13.18 -9.35 -8.01
CA VAL A 112 -12.32 -10.33 -7.34
C VAL A 112 -11.48 -9.49 -6.41
N PRO A 113 -11.73 -9.52 -5.09
CA PRO A 113 -10.84 -8.83 -4.17
C PRO A 113 -9.50 -9.51 -4.35
N ASN A 114 -8.47 -8.75 -4.73
CA ASN A 114 -7.10 -9.24 -4.70
C ASN A 114 -6.76 -9.55 -3.24
N GLN A 115 -7.08 -10.77 -2.79
CA GLN A 115 -6.62 -11.31 -1.52
C GLN A 115 -5.12 -11.52 -1.67
N LEU A 116 -4.35 -10.48 -1.38
CA LEU A 116 -2.91 -10.58 -1.15
C LEU A 116 -2.72 -11.38 0.14
N GLN A 117 -2.84 -12.71 0.03
CA GLN A 117 -2.57 -13.62 1.13
C GLN A 117 -1.10 -13.47 1.49
N LEU A 118 -0.87 -12.83 2.63
CA LEU A 118 0.43 -12.71 3.26
C LEU A 118 0.94 -14.14 3.53
N ARG A 119 1.90 -14.63 2.74
CA ARG A 119 2.52 -15.95 2.96
C ARG A 119 3.04 -16.02 4.39
N ARG A 120 2.45 -16.90 5.22
CA ARG A 120 3.02 -17.25 6.52
C ARG A 120 4.34 -18.00 6.29
N PRO A 121 5.40 -17.74 7.07
CA PRO A 121 6.64 -18.48 6.95
C PRO A 121 6.37 -19.95 7.28
N ASN A 122 6.81 -20.85 6.40
CA ASN A 122 6.70 -22.30 6.57
C ASN A 122 7.27 -22.70 7.94
N GLN A 123 6.43 -23.21 8.83
CA GLN A 123 6.88 -23.94 10.00
C GLN A 123 7.17 -25.37 9.55
N GLN A 124 8.42 -25.62 9.14
CA GLN A 124 8.94 -26.98 9.03
C GLN A 124 9.31 -27.43 10.45
N THR A 125 8.65 -28.50 10.91
CA THR A 125 9.18 -29.40 11.95
C THR A 125 9.38 -30.75 11.29
#